data_AF-A0A5E4ULJ2-F1
#
_entry.id   AF-A0A5E4ULJ2-F1
#
_cell.length_a   1.000
_cell.length_b   1.000
_cell.length_c   1.000
_cell.angle_alpha   90.00
_cell.angle_beta   90.00
_cell.angle_gamma   90.00
#
_symmetry.space_group_name_H-M   'P 1'
#
loop_
_entity.id
_entity.type
_entity.pdbx_description
1 polymer ?
#
loop_
_entity_poly.entity_id
_entity_poly.type
_entity_poly.pdbx_seq_one_letter_code
_entity_poly.pdbx_strand_id
1 'polypeptide(L)'
;MLALASALGVQEVKFAAFVPVGSGALSGLDLRLNVDICREISNVVRIASQAYPTLKIDGGPFVKRLSFMPRDRASTSTFGCGAGTTTIVINSDLSVSACDMQTQTDRTTQALGRGATFSDLWLHSPHFARWRGQSGDRAFVGVHQHGCHLAYREYGQDIFIDEKRANDR
;
A
#
# COMPACT_ATOMS: atom_id res chain seq x y z
N MET A 1 -17.99 1.94 -15.44
CA MET A 1 -16.90 2.92 -15.20
C MET A 1 -15.93 3.04 -16.37
N LEU A 2 -15.32 1.95 -16.87
CA LEU A 2 -14.32 2.04 -17.95
C LEU A 2 -14.87 2.58 -19.28
N ALA A 3 -16.04 2.10 -19.70
CA ALA A 3 -16.73 2.63 -20.88
C ALA A 3 -16.98 4.16 -20.76
N LEU A 4 -17.43 4.61 -19.59
CA LEU A 4 -17.65 6.03 -19.31
C LEU A 4 -16.33 6.82 -19.32
N ALA A 5 -15.28 6.30 -18.68
CA ALA A 5 -13.96 6.94 -18.67
C ALA A 5 -13.40 7.10 -20.10
N SER A 6 -13.53 6.06 -20.93
CA SER A 6 -13.14 6.10 -22.33
C SER A 6 -13.96 7.12 -23.13
N ALA A 7 -15.29 7.16 -22.95
CA ALA A 7 -16.16 8.11 -23.63
C ALA A 7 -15.87 9.57 -23.24
N LEU A 8 -15.45 9.81 -22.00
CA LEU A 8 -15.06 11.13 -21.50
C LEU A 8 -13.62 11.52 -21.84
N GLY A 9 -12.86 10.67 -22.54
CA GLY A 9 -11.46 10.94 -22.88
C GLY A 9 -10.52 10.96 -21.66
N VAL A 10 -10.87 10.23 -20.59
CA VAL A 10 -9.99 10.07 -19.43
C VAL A 10 -8.71 9.35 -19.85
N GLN A 11 -7.55 9.82 -19.38
CA GLN A 11 -6.26 9.24 -19.74
C GLN A 11 -5.93 7.97 -18.94
N GLU A 12 -6.33 7.92 -17.67
CA GLU A 12 -6.00 6.83 -16.76
C GLU A 12 -7.13 6.51 -15.79
N VAL A 13 -7.39 5.21 -15.58
CA VAL A 13 -8.22 4.68 -14.49
C VAL A 13 -7.34 3.87 -13.56
N LYS A 14 -7.39 4.17 -12.26
CA LYS A 14 -6.63 3.46 -11.22
C LYS A 14 -7.55 2.67 -10.32
N PHE A 15 -7.22 1.41 -10.09
CA PHE A 15 -7.88 0.55 -9.12
C PHE A 15 -7.07 0.52 -7.84
N ALA A 16 -7.69 0.93 -6.73
CA ALA A 16 -7.14 0.81 -5.39
C ALA A 16 -7.86 -0.32 -4.65
N ALA A 17 -7.13 -1.09 -3.85
CA ALA A 17 -7.73 -2.09 -2.99
C ALA A 17 -8.33 -1.45 -1.75
N PHE A 18 -9.47 -1.98 -1.31
CA PHE A 18 -10.01 -1.66 0.00
C PHE A 18 -9.11 -2.29 1.08
N VAL A 19 -8.76 -1.50 2.10
CA VAL A 19 -8.05 -1.96 3.29
C VAL A 19 -8.84 -1.46 4.50
N PRO A 20 -9.30 -2.35 5.39
CA PRO A 20 -10.27 -2.00 6.43
C PRO A 20 -9.58 -1.32 7.63
N VAL A 21 -9.03 -0.13 7.42
CA VAL A 21 -8.41 0.72 8.45
C VAL A 21 -9.23 2.00 8.67
N GLY A 22 -9.03 2.65 9.83
CA GLY A 22 -9.76 3.88 10.17
C GLY A 22 -11.26 3.62 10.23
N SER A 23 -12.06 4.50 9.60
CA SER A 23 -13.51 4.30 9.49
C SER A 23 -13.88 3.05 8.68
N GLY A 24 -13.00 2.59 7.77
CA GLY A 24 -13.19 1.35 7.02
C GLY A 24 -13.13 0.09 7.89
N ALA A 25 -12.55 0.18 9.10
CA ALA A 25 -12.57 -0.92 10.07
C ALA A 25 -13.96 -1.14 10.69
N LEU A 26 -14.83 -0.12 10.64
CA LEU A 26 -16.23 -0.20 11.09
C LEU A 26 -17.17 -0.80 10.04
N SER A 27 -16.68 -0.96 8.80
CA SER A 27 -17.44 -1.60 7.74
C SER A 27 -17.67 -3.09 8.04
N GLY A 28 -18.83 -3.61 7.65
CA GLY A 28 -19.16 -5.02 7.79
C GLY A 28 -18.18 -5.95 7.06
N LEU A 29 -18.15 -7.22 7.47
CA LEU A 29 -17.31 -8.26 6.86
C LEU A 29 -17.52 -8.39 5.35
N ASP A 30 -18.70 -8.03 4.85
CA ASP A 30 -19.11 -8.14 3.45
C ASP A 30 -18.29 -7.29 2.48
N LEU A 31 -17.60 -6.25 2.97
CA LEU A 31 -16.73 -5.39 2.16
C LEU A 31 -15.26 -5.83 2.17
N ARG A 32 -14.90 -6.84 2.97
CA ARG A 32 -13.52 -7.33 3.04
C ARG A 32 -13.18 -8.10 1.77
N LEU A 33 -12.00 -7.83 1.23
CA LEU A 33 -11.46 -8.59 0.12
C LEU A 33 -10.93 -9.94 0.62
N ASN A 34 -11.05 -10.96 -0.23
CA ASN A 34 -10.38 -12.24 -0.07
C ASN A 34 -9.65 -12.61 -1.37
N VAL A 35 -8.90 -13.72 -1.35
CA VAL A 35 -8.08 -14.15 -2.49
C VAL A 35 -8.91 -14.37 -3.76
N ASP A 36 -10.11 -14.94 -3.65
CA ASP A 36 -10.95 -15.25 -4.80
C ASP A 36 -11.53 -13.98 -5.43
N ILE A 37 -11.99 -13.03 -4.60
CA ILE A 37 -12.43 -11.70 -5.07
C ILE A 37 -11.28 -10.97 -5.75
N CYS A 38 -10.07 -10.99 -5.15
CA CYS A 38 -8.89 -10.38 -5.77
C CYS A 38 -8.59 -11.00 -7.13
N ARG A 39 -8.65 -12.34 -7.26
CA ARG A 39 -8.43 -13.05 -8.53
C ARG A 39 -9.48 -12.70 -9.57
N GLU A 40 -10.75 -12.59 -9.18
CA GLU A 40 -11.83 -12.16 -10.06
C GLU A 40 -11.56 -10.75 -10.60
N ILE A 41 -11.21 -9.81 -9.73
CA ILE A 41 -10.87 -8.43 -10.10
C ILE A 41 -9.66 -8.42 -11.05
N SER A 42 -8.60 -9.18 -10.77
CA SER A 42 -7.41 -9.28 -11.63
C SER A 42 -7.78 -9.73 -13.04
N ASN A 43 -8.66 -10.73 -13.17
CA ASN A 43 -9.12 -11.24 -14.45
C ASN A 43 -9.96 -10.21 -15.21
N VAL A 44 -10.90 -9.56 -14.53
CA VAL A 44 -11.74 -8.50 -15.13
C VAL A 44 -10.88 -7.33 -15.62
N VAL A 45 -9.91 -6.88 -14.81
CA VAL A 45 -8.99 -5.80 -15.19
C VAL A 45 -8.14 -6.19 -16.40
N ARG A 46 -7.61 -7.42 -16.44
CA ARG A 46 -6.82 -7.91 -17.58
C ARG A 46 -7.61 -7.92 -18.88
N ILE A 47 -8.86 -8.40 -18.84
CA ILE A 47 -9.76 -8.40 -20.00
C ILE A 47 -10.06 -6.96 -20.43
N ALA A 48 -10.35 -6.08 -19.48
CA ALA A 48 -10.67 -4.70 -19.78
C ALA A 48 -9.50 -3.92 -20.40
N SER A 49 -8.26 -4.18 -19.97
CA SER A 49 -7.06 -3.60 -20.58
C SER A 49 -6.90 -3.97 -22.06
N GLN A 50 -7.44 -5.11 -22.49
CA GLN A 50 -7.49 -5.50 -23.91
C GLN A 50 -8.63 -4.81 -24.65
N ALA A 51 -9.78 -4.62 -23.99
CA ALA A 51 -10.97 -4.00 -24.58
C ALA A 51 -10.86 -2.47 -24.74
N TYR A 52 -10.03 -1.80 -23.94
CA TYR A 52 -9.84 -0.35 -23.96
C TYR A 52 -8.36 0.03 -24.18
N PRO A 53 -7.78 -0.24 -25.36
CA PRO A 53 -6.34 -0.11 -25.60
C PRO A 53 -5.80 1.33 -25.54
N THR A 54 -6.67 2.33 -25.68
CA THR A 54 -6.32 3.76 -25.59
C THR A 54 -6.43 4.31 -24.17
N LEU A 55 -7.04 3.56 -23.24
CA LEU A 55 -7.20 3.96 -21.84
C LEU A 55 -6.12 3.27 -20.99
N LYS A 56 -5.30 4.06 -20.28
CA LYS A 56 -4.36 3.48 -19.32
C LYS A 56 -5.12 2.94 -18.12
N ILE A 57 -5.04 1.63 -17.89
CA ILE A 57 -5.66 0.99 -16.71
C ILE A 57 -4.55 0.55 -15.75
N ASP A 58 -4.42 1.23 -14.62
CA ASP A 58 -3.56 0.80 -13.50
C ASP A 58 -4.39 -0.10 -12.56
N GLY A 59 -4.20 -1.41 -12.68
CA GLY A 59 -4.84 -2.40 -11.82
C GLY A 59 -4.37 -2.39 -10.37
N GLY A 60 -3.39 -1.55 -10.02
CA GLY A 60 -2.89 -1.42 -8.66
C GLY A 60 -2.43 -2.75 -8.08
N PRO A 61 -2.74 -3.05 -6.80
CA PRO A 61 -2.30 -4.29 -6.15
C PRO A 61 -2.91 -5.55 -6.78
N PHE A 62 -4.01 -5.45 -7.53
CA PHE A 62 -4.66 -6.61 -8.16
C PHE A 62 -3.86 -7.17 -9.35
N VAL A 63 -3.00 -6.37 -9.98
CA VAL A 63 -2.27 -6.77 -11.20
C VAL A 63 -0.75 -6.60 -11.06
N LYS A 64 -0.29 -5.70 -10.17
CA LYS A 64 1.15 -5.47 -9.96
C LYS A 64 1.79 -6.70 -9.33
N ARG A 65 2.68 -7.36 -10.08
CA ARG A 65 3.50 -8.48 -9.61
C ARG A 65 4.55 -7.96 -8.62
N LEU A 66 4.38 -8.30 -7.35
CA LEU A 66 5.41 -8.08 -6.34
C LEU A 66 6.35 -9.29 -6.36
N SER A 67 7.56 -9.10 -6.88
CA SER A 67 8.64 -10.07 -6.70
C SER A 67 9.16 -9.97 -5.27
N PHE A 68 8.74 -10.90 -4.42
CA PHE A 68 9.29 -11.03 -3.07
C PHE A 68 10.76 -11.45 -3.17
N MET A 69 11.67 -10.58 -2.75
CA MET A 69 13.08 -10.96 -2.55
C MET A 69 13.18 -11.85 -1.31
N PRO A 70 14.03 -12.90 -1.31
CA PRO A 70 14.27 -13.73 -0.13
C PRO A 70 14.77 -12.89 1.06
N ARG A 71 14.36 -13.28 2.27
CA ARG A 71 14.73 -12.64 3.55
C ARG A 71 16.23 -12.45 3.77
N ASP A 72 17.07 -13.25 3.09
CA ASP A 72 18.53 -13.28 3.31
C ASP A 72 19.31 -12.22 2.52
N ARG A 73 18.65 -11.36 1.74
CA ARG A 73 19.30 -10.18 1.13
C ARG A 73 18.95 -8.93 1.92
N ALA A 74 19.99 -8.29 2.44
CA ALA A 74 19.91 -7.07 3.25
C ALA A 74 18.90 -6.06 2.67
N SER A 75 18.08 -5.53 3.58
CA SER A 75 16.82 -4.84 3.37
C SER A 75 16.96 -3.45 2.73
N THR A 76 17.18 -3.40 1.42
CA THR A 76 17.11 -2.17 0.63
C THR A 76 16.06 -2.24 -0.48
N SER A 77 15.10 -3.17 -0.42
CA SER A 77 14.13 -3.34 -1.51
C SER A 77 13.12 -2.19 -1.56
N THR A 78 13.20 -1.41 -2.65
CA THR A 78 12.20 -0.44 -3.12
C THR A 78 10.91 -1.10 -3.63
N PHE A 79 10.82 -2.43 -3.60
CA PHE A 79 9.66 -3.22 -4.01
C PHE A 79 8.96 -3.75 -2.75
N GLY A 80 7.91 -3.06 -2.30
CA GLY A 80 7.17 -3.35 -1.07
C GLY A 80 6.42 -2.11 -0.57
N CYS A 81 6.00 -2.11 0.69
CA CYS A 81 5.39 -0.93 1.31
C CYS A 81 6.36 0.27 1.26
N GLY A 82 5.98 1.34 0.56
CA GLY A 82 6.81 2.55 0.39
C GLY A 82 6.83 3.49 1.61
N ALA A 83 6.04 3.18 2.64
CA ALA A 83 5.93 4.00 3.83
C ALA A 83 7.29 4.12 4.54
N GLY A 84 7.77 5.35 4.71
CA GLY A 84 9.03 5.65 5.38
C GLY A 84 10.31 5.35 4.57
N THR A 85 10.18 4.85 3.33
CA THR A 85 11.31 4.63 2.40
C THR A 85 11.22 5.55 1.19
N THR A 86 10.05 5.63 0.57
CA THR A 86 9.78 6.46 -0.62
C THR A 86 8.58 7.39 -0.44
N THR A 87 7.82 7.23 0.64
CA THR A 87 6.61 7.99 0.94
C THR A 87 6.72 8.69 2.29
N ILE A 88 6.23 9.92 2.30
CA ILE A 88 6.09 10.80 3.45
C ILE A 88 4.85 11.66 3.23
N VAL A 89 4.04 11.82 4.27
CA VAL A 89 2.79 12.56 4.23
C VAL A 89 2.86 13.70 5.24
N ILE A 90 2.59 14.91 4.77
CA ILE A 90 2.48 16.09 5.63
C ILE A 90 1.01 16.26 5.98
N ASN A 91 0.69 16.16 7.27
CA ASN A 91 -0.68 16.33 7.78
C ASN A 91 -1.04 17.83 7.88
N SER A 92 -2.33 18.12 8.04
CA SER A 92 -2.83 19.51 8.13
C SER A 92 -2.30 20.28 9.34
N ASP A 93 -1.94 19.57 10.42
CA ASP A 93 -1.30 20.13 11.62
C ASP A 93 0.23 20.16 11.54
N LEU A 94 0.78 19.92 10.34
CA LEU A 94 2.22 19.87 10.03
C LEU A 94 2.98 18.75 10.75
N SER A 95 2.30 17.82 11.44
CA SER A 95 2.89 16.53 11.77
C SER A 95 3.12 15.72 10.50
N VAL A 96 3.93 14.68 10.60
CA VAL A 96 4.33 13.88 9.43
C VAL A 96 4.02 12.40 9.67
N SER A 97 3.49 11.73 8.66
CA SER A 97 3.23 10.29 8.67
C SER A 97 4.03 9.58 7.58
N ALA A 98 4.38 8.33 7.83
CA ALA A 98 4.99 7.47 6.81
C ALA A 98 3.96 6.94 5.79
N CYS A 99 2.69 6.79 6.19
CA CYS A 99 1.61 6.24 5.36
C CYS A 99 0.38 7.15 5.39
N ASP A 100 -0.20 7.42 4.23
CA ASP A 100 -1.42 8.20 4.02
C ASP A 100 -2.65 7.58 4.70
N MET A 101 -2.71 6.25 4.73
CA MET A 101 -3.81 5.50 5.35
C MET A 101 -3.80 5.53 6.89
N GLN A 102 -2.74 6.02 7.52
CA GLN A 102 -2.62 6.12 8.99
C GLN A 102 -2.33 7.52 9.49
N THR A 103 -2.62 8.55 8.68
CA THR A 103 -2.39 9.96 9.03
C THR A 103 -3.01 10.41 10.36
N GLN A 104 -4.12 9.79 10.77
CA GLN A 104 -4.80 10.11 12.03
C GLN A 104 -4.17 9.44 13.26
N THR A 105 -3.67 8.21 13.11
CA THR A 105 -3.29 7.34 14.23
C THR A 105 -1.80 7.09 14.34
N ASP A 106 -1.04 7.28 13.26
CA ASP A 106 0.39 7.08 13.23
C ASP A 106 1.12 8.25 12.54
N ARG A 107 1.66 9.14 13.36
CA ARG A 107 2.34 10.38 12.95
C ARG A 107 3.38 10.80 13.96
N THR A 108 4.30 11.66 13.55
CA THR A 108 5.26 12.30 14.45
C THR A 108 4.56 13.16 15.49
N THR A 109 5.09 13.18 16.71
CA THR A 109 4.63 14.09 17.77
C THR A 109 5.10 15.52 17.54
N GLN A 110 6.25 15.68 16.87
CA GLN A 110 6.79 16.96 16.44
C GLN A 110 6.19 17.37 15.08
N ALA A 111 5.85 18.65 14.96
CA ALA A 111 5.38 19.27 13.72
C ALA A 111 6.52 20.01 13.02
N LEU A 112 6.47 20.06 11.69
CA LEU A 112 7.40 20.84 10.88
C LEU A 112 7.38 22.31 11.31
N GLY A 113 8.57 22.91 11.41
CA GLY A 113 8.73 24.31 11.83
C GLY A 113 8.63 24.55 13.33
N ARG A 114 8.34 23.52 14.14
CA ARG A 114 8.37 23.59 15.62
C ARG A 114 9.59 22.87 16.20
N GLY A 115 10.78 23.31 15.80
CA GLY A 115 12.05 22.82 16.35
C GLY A 115 12.63 21.56 15.67
N ALA A 116 12.02 21.08 14.58
CA ALA A 116 12.58 20.04 13.72
C ALA A 116 12.41 20.43 12.25
N THR A 117 13.46 20.26 11.47
CA THR A 117 13.38 20.36 10.01
C THR A 117 12.75 19.10 9.42
N PHE A 118 12.36 19.17 8.16
CA PHE A 118 11.89 17.98 7.43
C PHE A 118 12.96 16.88 7.39
N SER A 119 14.22 17.25 7.15
CA SER A 119 15.35 16.33 7.14
C SER A 119 15.55 15.65 8.50
N ASP A 120 15.39 16.40 9.60
CA ASP A 120 15.51 15.83 10.95
C ASP A 120 14.43 14.78 11.20
N LEU A 121 13.18 15.10 10.86
CA LEU A 121 12.07 14.15 11.01
C LEU A 121 12.27 12.92 10.12
N TRP A 122 12.68 13.10 8.86
CA TRP A 122 12.88 11.99 7.95
C TRP A 122 14.05 11.08 8.36
N LEU A 123 15.20 11.64 8.72
CA LEU A 123 16.42 10.87 8.97
C LEU A 123 16.47 10.30 10.39
N HIS A 124 15.94 11.03 11.38
CA HIS A 124 16.22 10.76 12.79
C HIS A 124 14.97 10.46 13.63
N SER A 125 13.75 10.65 13.11
CA SER A 125 12.56 10.33 13.89
C SER A 125 12.43 8.82 14.13
N PRO A 126 12.18 8.39 15.39
CA PRO A 126 11.84 7.00 15.70
C PRO A 126 10.63 6.48 14.91
N HIS A 127 9.69 7.36 14.56
CA HIS A 127 8.53 7.01 13.74
C HIS A 127 8.96 6.47 12.37
N PHE A 128 9.89 7.14 11.69
CA PHE A 128 10.40 6.69 10.39
C PHE A 128 11.34 5.49 10.51
N ALA A 129 12.18 5.43 11.56
CA ALA A 129 13.01 4.25 11.82
C ALA A 129 12.14 2.98 11.99
N ARG A 130 10.99 3.09 12.66
CA ARG A 130 10.03 1.99 12.78
C ARG A 130 9.48 1.55 11.43
N TRP A 131 9.01 2.48 10.61
CA TRP A 131 8.49 2.18 9.27
C TRP A 131 9.54 1.64 8.30
N ARG A 132 10.84 1.85 8.59
CA ARG A 132 11.97 1.24 7.87
C ARG A 132 12.35 -0.15 8.38
N GLY A 133 11.63 -0.68 9.38
CA GLY A 133 11.98 -1.95 10.03
C GLY A 133 13.26 -1.87 10.88
N GLN A 134 13.70 -0.66 11.26
CA GLN A 134 14.92 -0.41 12.03
C GLN A 134 14.65 -0.25 13.54
N SER A 135 13.46 -0.65 13.99
CA SER A 135 13.06 -0.60 15.40
C SER A 135 12.86 -2.00 15.97
N GLY A 136 12.81 -2.12 17.30
CA GLY A 136 12.42 -3.37 17.98
C GLY A 136 10.91 -3.68 17.94
N ASP A 137 10.10 -2.88 17.24
CA ASP A 137 8.65 -3.08 17.16
C ASP A 137 8.31 -4.31 16.31
N ARG A 138 7.77 -5.35 16.98
CA ARG A 138 7.38 -6.61 16.35
C ARG A 138 6.30 -6.43 15.28
N ALA A 139 5.45 -5.40 15.39
CA ALA A 139 4.42 -5.13 14.39
C ALA A 139 5.00 -4.70 13.04
N PHE A 140 6.24 -4.19 13.01
CA PHE A 140 6.93 -3.69 11.82
C PHE A 140 8.04 -4.62 11.34
N VAL A 141 8.19 -5.81 11.94
CA VAL A 141 9.09 -6.84 11.44
C VAL A 141 8.64 -7.24 10.04
N GLY A 142 9.51 -7.05 9.06
CA GLY A 142 9.18 -7.32 7.66
C GLY A 142 8.18 -6.34 7.03
N VAL A 143 8.11 -5.09 7.50
CA VAL A 143 7.23 -4.04 6.96
C VAL A 143 7.32 -3.87 5.43
N HIS A 144 8.49 -4.08 4.83
CA HIS A 144 8.68 -4.00 3.37
C HIS A 144 8.61 -5.34 2.64
N GLN A 145 8.34 -6.43 3.36
CA GLN A 145 8.27 -7.77 2.76
C GLN A 145 6.98 -7.99 1.99
N HIS A 146 5.95 -7.17 2.22
CA HIS A 146 4.63 -7.28 1.60
C HIS A 146 4.33 -6.05 0.75
N GLY A 147 3.32 -6.14 -0.13
CA GLY A 147 2.90 -5.03 -0.99
C GLY A 147 2.44 -3.81 -0.20
N CYS A 148 1.39 -3.99 0.59
CA CYS A 148 0.92 -3.01 1.56
C CYS A 148 1.00 -3.66 2.95
N HIS A 149 1.81 -3.08 3.84
CA HIS A 149 1.99 -3.60 5.19
C HIS A 149 0.68 -3.59 5.99
N LEU A 150 -0.12 -2.53 5.85
CA LEU A 150 -1.41 -2.42 6.52
C LEU A 150 -2.39 -3.48 6.02
N ALA A 151 -2.47 -3.66 4.70
CA ALA A 151 -3.34 -4.69 4.14
C ALA A 151 -2.93 -6.08 4.62
N TYR A 152 -1.64 -6.41 4.63
CA TYR A 152 -1.15 -7.67 5.17
C TYR A 152 -1.56 -7.87 6.64
N ARG A 153 -1.41 -6.83 7.47
CA ARG A 153 -1.81 -6.89 8.89
C ARG A 153 -3.31 -7.07 9.09
N GLU A 154 -4.12 -6.33 8.35
CA GLU A 154 -5.57 -6.39 8.47
C GLU A 154 -6.13 -7.73 7.96
N TYR A 155 -5.65 -8.21 6.81
CA TYR A 155 -6.12 -9.46 6.22
C TYR A 155 -5.45 -10.71 6.82
N GLY A 156 -4.34 -10.55 7.54
CA GLY A 156 -3.56 -11.64 8.15
C GLY A 156 -2.73 -12.46 7.15
N GLN A 157 -2.83 -12.15 5.86
CA GLN A 157 -2.10 -12.80 4.77
C GLN A 157 -2.01 -11.86 3.56
N ASP A 158 -1.09 -12.14 2.65
CA ASP A 158 -1.09 -11.47 1.36
C ASP A 158 -2.27 -11.99 0.52
N ILE A 159 -3.29 -11.15 0.29
CA ILE A 159 -4.46 -11.51 -0.53
C ILE A 159 -4.32 -11.06 -2.00
N PHE A 160 -3.22 -10.37 -2.32
CA PHE A 160 -2.94 -9.79 -3.64
C PHE A 160 -1.86 -10.58 -4.42
N ILE A 161 -1.59 -11.82 -4.03
CA ILE A 161 -0.50 -12.63 -4.61
C ILE A 161 -0.87 -13.25 -5.96
N ASP A 162 0.16 -13.47 -6.78
CA ASP A 162 0.13 -14.09 -8.09
C ASP A 162 -0.33 -15.57 -8.06
N GLU A 163 -1.08 -15.99 -9.09
CA GLU A 163 -1.63 -17.35 -9.26
C GLU A 163 -0.55 -18.43 -9.19
N LYS A 164 0.70 -18.10 -9.56
CA LYS A 164 1.83 -19.05 -9.49
C LYS A 164 2.21 -19.47 -8.08
N ARG A 165 1.85 -18.70 -7.04
CA ARG A 165 2.08 -19.08 -5.63
C ARG A 165 0.90 -19.80 -4.99
N ALA A 166 -0.30 -19.72 -5.58
CA ALA A 166 -1.47 -20.41 -5.06
C ALA A 166 -1.38 -21.94 -5.26
N ASN A 167 -0.57 -22.40 -6.23
CA ASN A 167 -0.36 -23.82 -6.52
C ASN A 167 0.82 -24.46 -5.74
N ASP A 168 1.54 -23.69 -4.92
CA ASP A 168 2.68 -24.17 -4.12
C ASP A 168 2.31 -24.41 -2.64
N ARG A 169 1.02 -24.47 -2.30
CA ARG A 169 0.52 -24.78 -0.95
C ARG A 169 -0.48 -25.94 -0.97
#